data_AF-A0A2E5VAQ5-F1
#
_entry.id   AF-A0A2E5VAQ5-F1
#
_cell.length_a   1.000
_cell.length_b   1.000
_cell.length_c   1.000
_cell.angle_alpha   90.00
_cell.angle_beta   90.00
_cell.angle_gamma   90.00
#
_symmetry.space_group_name_H-M   'P 1'
#
loop_
_entity.id
_entity.type
_entity.pdbx_description
1 polymer ?
#
loop_
_entity_poly.entity_id
_entity_poly.type
_entity_poly.pdbx_seq_one_letter_code
_entity_poly.pdbx_strand_id
1 'polypeptide(L)'
;MPASENDPRSKFLKEITFMPSSIETIDTALYTQIDEEWNLHATTNKGWRKVPVIWVGAERAFQVKANKEIRDSEGMLKLPLITIERVSMDKDPARRGIAPANILPWNDHQGGSIVVARRIEQTETAKHVNARASRKVGTLASQHIGDGLSNTRDLTRPKVANMFDVGPGNPGDKTVYETISIPMPAYVTVGYKITIQTEYQQQMNDIITPFISKTGNARIFMCQSDGHRYEAFIETSFGVDNNIATLEEEDRSFKSTIDIKVEGYLIGDGPNQERPRIVKRQSALLAIASERTVISGVEFPEKFVQTSSPSVIASVIQHVLHAHGGGTDTSQFIKLTDYVVGETPSGAMNGSNTTFTLAAAARDGTVSIQHNGLTLKEGSDSDFTVSSQTITMAEAPEDGDNLIVNYVKRNST
;
A
#
# COMPACT_ATOMS: atom_id res chain seq x y z
N MET A 1 -9.23 -6.24 -10.10
CA MET A 1 -10.31 -6.05 -11.09
C MET A 1 -10.54 -4.55 -11.22
N PRO A 2 -10.42 -3.96 -12.43
CA PRO A 2 -10.84 -2.57 -12.63
C PRO A 2 -12.36 -2.49 -12.42
N ALA A 3 -12.81 -1.50 -11.65
CA ALA A 3 -14.23 -1.32 -11.34
C ALA A 3 -15.03 -1.07 -12.62
N SER A 4 -16.19 -1.71 -12.76
CA SER A 4 -17.07 -1.56 -13.91
C SER A 4 -17.66 -0.15 -13.96
N GLU A 5 -17.72 0.39 -15.17
CA GLU A 5 -18.04 1.78 -15.54
C GLU A 5 -19.47 2.25 -15.16
N ASN A 6 -20.28 1.42 -14.49
CA ASN A 6 -21.71 1.61 -14.26
C ASN A 6 -22.14 1.77 -12.78
N ASP A 7 -21.25 2.07 -11.83
CA ASP A 7 -21.66 2.39 -10.45
C ASP A 7 -22.14 3.86 -10.35
N PRO A 8 -23.40 4.16 -9.95
CA PRO A 8 -23.90 5.53 -9.78
C PRO A 8 -23.18 6.36 -8.71
N ARG A 9 -22.33 5.75 -7.87
CA ARG A 9 -21.44 6.47 -6.94
C ARG A 9 -20.13 6.94 -7.58
N SER A 10 -19.79 6.50 -8.79
CA SER A 10 -18.54 6.88 -9.48
C SER A 10 -18.53 8.34 -9.95
N LYS A 11 -19.71 8.97 -10.03
CA LYS A 11 -19.89 10.33 -10.57
C LYS A 11 -19.12 11.43 -9.81
N PHE A 12 -18.64 11.17 -8.60
CA PHE A 12 -17.93 12.14 -7.77
C PHE A 12 -16.50 11.73 -7.37
N LEU A 13 -16.05 10.53 -7.75
CA LEU A 13 -14.72 10.03 -7.42
C LEU A 13 -13.96 9.78 -8.72
N LYS A 14 -13.33 10.83 -9.26
CA LYS A 14 -12.35 10.66 -10.33
C LYS A 14 -11.12 10.00 -9.71
N GLU A 15 -10.88 8.73 -10.01
CA GLU A 15 -9.62 8.08 -9.68
C GLU A 15 -8.53 8.77 -10.49
N ILE A 16 -7.86 9.74 -9.87
CA ILE A 16 -6.67 10.37 -10.45
C ILE A 16 -5.58 9.31 -10.39
N THR A 17 -5.50 8.50 -11.43
CA THR A 17 -4.31 7.71 -11.70
C THR A 17 -3.25 8.73 -12.06
N PHE A 18 -2.36 9.02 -11.11
CA PHE A 18 -1.20 9.87 -11.39
C PHE A 18 -0.33 9.12 -12.39
N MET A 19 -0.37 9.57 -13.64
CA MET A 19 0.63 9.18 -14.63
C MET A 19 1.98 9.75 -14.17
N PRO A 20 3.11 9.11 -14.51
CA PRO A 20 4.41 9.72 -14.29
C PRO A 20 4.55 10.91 -15.22
N SER A 21 5.09 12.02 -14.71
CA SER A 21 5.50 13.12 -15.57
C SER A 21 6.86 12.78 -16.16
N SER A 22 6.91 12.56 -17.46
CA SER A 22 8.14 12.38 -18.23
C SER A 22 8.43 13.60 -19.11
N ILE A 23 9.61 13.62 -19.73
CA ILE A 23 10.01 14.70 -20.64
C ILE A 23 9.05 14.75 -21.83
N GLU A 24 8.60 13.60 -22.31
CA GLU A 24 7.64 13.48 -23.41
C GLU A 24 6.28 14.07 -23.03
N THR A 25 5.86 13.97 -21.77
CA THR A 25 4.62 14.61 -21.30
C THR A 25 4.75 16.14 -21.32
N ILE A 26 5.92 16.69 -21.00
CA ILE A 26 6.19 18.13 -21.08
C ILE A 26 6.21 18.58 -22.55
N ASP A 27 6.90 17.82 -23.42
CA ASP A 27 6.96 18.08 -24.87
C ASP A 27 5.55 18.07 -25.49
N THR A 28 4.77 17.04 -25.17
CA THR A 28 3.40 16.86 -25.68
C THR A 28 2.48 17.97 -25.17
N ALA A 29 2.60 18.39 -23.90
CA ALA A 29 1.83 19.51 -23.35
C ALA A 29 2.07 20.79 -24.16
N LEU A 30 3.31 21.11 -24.51
CA LEU A 30 3.63 22.28 -25.31
C LEU A 30 3.12 22.13 -26.76
N TYR A 31 3.30 20.95 -27.36
CA TYR A 31 2.82 20.67 -28.72
C TYR A 31 1.30 20.84 -28.85
N THR A 32 0.54 20.20 -27.96
CA THR A 32 -0.92 20.28 -27.92
C THR A 32 -1.39 21.70 -27.65
N GLN A 33 -0.70 22.45 -26.78
CA GLN A 33 -1.00 23.86 -26.53
C GLN A 33 -0.96 24.70 -27.82
N ILE A 34 0.08 24.51 -28.64
CA ILE A 34 0.31 25.33 -29.84
C ILE A 34 -0.58 24.85 -30.99
N ASP A 35 -0.69 23.54 -31.22
CA ASP A 35 -1.42 22.98 -32.35
C ASP A 35 -2.94 22.97 -32.13
N GLU A 36 -3.41 22.52 -30.96
CA GLU A 36 -4.84 22.32 -30.69
C GLU A 36 -5.48 23.54 -30.03
N GLU A 37 -4.86 24.09 -28.98
CA GLU A 37 -5.48 25.17 -28.21
C GLU A 37 -5.31 26.54 -28.86
N TRP A 38 -4.10 26.85 -29.36
CA TRP A 38 -3.85 28.12 -30.04
C TRP A 38 -4.31 28.11 -31.48
N ASN A 39 -4.31 26.94 -32.13
CA ASN A 39 -4.89 26.66 -33.45
C ASN A 39 -4.65 27.79 -34.46
N LEU A 40 -3.37 28.02 -34.74
CA LEU A 40 -2.93 29.18 -35.51
C LEU A 40 -3.25 29.02 -36.99
N HIS A 41 -3.76 30.09 -37.59
CA HIS A 41 -4.13 30.15 -39.00
C HIS A 41 -3.42 31.32 -39.68
N ALA A 42 -3.23 31.23 -40.99
CA ALA A 42 -2.64 32.29 -41.79
C ALA A 42 -3.36 32.44 -43.14
N THR A 43 -3.37 33.67 -43.65
CA THR A 43 -3.92 33.97 -44.97
C THR A 43 -2.92 33.55 -46.05
N THR A 44 -3.27 32.55 -46.85
CA THR A 44 -2.44 32.09 -47.98
C THR A 44 -3.16 32.27 -49.31
N ASN A 45 -2.46 32.08 -50.43
CA ASN A 45 -3.06 32.11 -51.77
C ASN A 45 -4.20 31.08 -51.95
N LYS A 46 -4.27 30.07 -51.06
CA LYS A 46 -5.30 29.03 -51.02
C LYS A 46 -6.40 29.33 -50.00
N GLY A 47 -6.43 30.54 -49.42
CA GLY A 47 -7.37 30.98 -48.39
C GLY A 47 -6.81 30.88 -46.96
N TRP A 48 -7.73 30.98 -46.01
CA TRP A 48 -7.48 30.88 -44.57
C TRP A 48 -7.26 29.42 -44.17
N ARG A 49 -6.04 29.05 -43.79
CA ARG A 49 -5.69 27.67 -43.45
C ARG A 49 -4.94 27.58 -42.12
N LYS A 50 -5.15 26.47 -41.41
CA LYS A 50 -4.35 26.13 -40.22
C LYS A 50 -2.89 25.95 -40.63
N VAL A 51 -1.99 26.54 -39.86
CA VAL A 51 -0.55 26.41 -40.07
C VAL A 51 -0.09 25.09 -39.45
N PRO A 52 0.57 24.20 -40.21
CA PRO A 52 1.06 22.94 -39.67
C PRO A 52 2.15 23.18 -38.62
N VAL A 53 2.05 22.47 -37.50
CA VAL A 53 3.04 22.46 -36.41
C VAL A 53 3.78 21.13 -36.44
N ILE A 54 5.12 21.18 -36.49
CA ILE A 54 5.96 19.98 -36.49
C ILE A 54 6.98 20.03 -35.35
N TRP A 55 7.24 18.86 -34.76
CA TRP A 55 8.30 18.69 -33.78
C TRP A 55 9.63 18.40 -34.49
N VAL A 56 10.66 19.20 -34.20
CA VAL A 56 12.00 19.07 -34.77
C VAL A 56 12.92 18.48 -33.70
N GLY A 57 13.32 17.22 -33.92
CA GLY A 57 14.34 16.52 -33.14
C GLY A 57 15.18 15.61 -34.04
N ALA A 58 16.11 14.82 -33.46
CA ALA A 58 16.96 13.89 -34.22
C ALA A 58 16.16 12.85 -35.04
N GLU A 59 14.89 12.61 -34.70
CA GLU A 59 13.96 11.69 -35.38
C GLU A 59 13.20 12.33 -36.57
N ARG A 60 13.55 13.58 -36.94
CA ARG A 60 12.97 14.35 -38.06
C ARG A 60 12.88 13.55 -39.36
N ALA A 61 13.84 12.67 -39.63
CA ALA A 61 13.82 11.86 -40.85
C ALA A 61 12.64 10.87 -40.92
N PHE A 62 12.15 10.38 -39.78
CA PHE A 62 11.01 9.45 -39.74
C PHE A 62 9.68 10.19 -39.89
N GLN A 63 9.48 11.28 -39.14
CA GLN A 63 8.24 12.08 -39.22
C GLN A 63 8.06 12.75 -40.59
N VAL A 64 9.15 13.22 -41.21
CA VAL A 64 9.12 13.84 -42.56
C VAL A 64 8.88 12.81 -43.68
N LYS A 65 9.25 11.55 -43.47
CA LYS A 65 8.92 10.45 -44.41
C LYS A 65 7.48 9.94 -44.23
N ALA A 66 6.94 9.99 -43.02
CA ALA A 66 5.57 9.56 -42.73
C ALA A 66 4.52 10.55 -43.28
N ASN A 67 4.80 11.86 -43.25
CA ASN A 67 3.85 12.89 -43.65
C ASN A 67 4.20 13.55 -45.00
N LYS A 68 3.65 13.00 -46.10
CA LYS A 68 3.82 13.53 -47.48
C LYS A 68 3.18 14.90 -47.68
N GLU A 69 2.26 15.32 -46.82
CA GLU A 69 1.49 16.56 -46.98
C GLU A 69 2.30 17.85 -46.78
N ILE A 70 3.39 17.78 -46.02
CA ILE A 70 4.24 18.92 -45.65
C ILE A 70 5.16 19.33 -46.80
N ARG A 71 5.35 18.46 -47.80
CA ARG A 71 6.13 18.75 -49.00
C ARG A 71 5.26 18.89 -50.24
N ASP A 72 5.66 19.76 -51.15
CA ASP A 72 5.06 19.84 -52.48
C ASP A 72 5.46 18.65 -53.35
N SER A 73 4.82 18.48 -54.51
CA SER A 73 5.15 17.42 -55.48
C SER A 73 6.62 17.43 -55.92
N GLU A 74 7.29 18.58 -55.76
CA GLU A 74 8.70 18.80 -56.09
C GLU A 74 9.64 18.58 -54.88
N GLY A 75 9.10 18.20 -53.72
CA GLY A 75 9.89 17.92 -52.52
C GLY A 75 10.26 19.15 -51.70
N MET A 76 9.85 20.36 -52.07
CA MET A 76 10.00 21.59 -51.26
C MET A 76 9.04 21.61 -50.06
N LEU A 77 9.40 22.25 -48.93
CA LEU A 77 8.51 22.40 -47.78
C LEU A 77 7.39 23.41 -48.08
N LYS A 78 6.14 23.09 -47.76
CA LYS A 78 5.00 24.01 -47.93
C LYS A 78 4.92 25.01 -46.79
N LEU A 79 5.09 26.29 -47.10
CA LEU A 79 5.00 27.40 -46.14
C LEU A 79 3.59 28.03 -46.12
N PRO A 80 3.11 28.58 -44.99
CA PRO A 80 3.80 28.73 -43.71
C PRO A 80 3.90 27.43 -42.91
N LEU A 81 4.94 27.33 -42.08
CA LEU A 81 5.25 26.18 -41.22
C LEU A 81 5.73 26.64 -39.84
N ILE A 82 5.28 25.96 -38.79
CA ILE A 82 5.78 26.14 -37.43
C ILE A 82 6.57 24.90 -37.04
N THR A 83 7.76 25.12 -36.51
CA THR A 83 8.65 24.07 -36.02
C THR A 83 8.93 24.29 -34.54
N ILE A 84 8.81 23.25 -33.72
CA ILE A 84 9.11 23.29 -32.29
C ILE A 84 10.33 22.41 -32.06
N GLU A 85 11.38 22.96 -31.46
CA GLU A 85 12.59 22.23 -31.11
C GLU A 85 12.85 22.36 -29.61
N ARG A 86 13.25 21.26 -28.96
CA ARG A 86 13.82 21.31 -27.61
C ARG A 86 15.29 21.66 -27.70
N VAL A 87 15.70 22.77 -27.10
CA VAL A 87 17.06 23.31 -27.19
C VAL A 87 17.90 23.02 -25.95
N SER A 88 17.29 23.08 -24.76
CA SER A 88 18.01 22.84 -23.51
C SER A 88 17.12 22.16 -22.47
N MET A 89 17.76 21.54 -21.49
CA MET A 89 17.10 20.98 -20.34
C MET A 89 18.03 21.09 -19.15
N ASP A 90 17.60 21.86 -18.16
CA ASP A 90 18.38 22.17 -16.98
C ASP A 90 17.61 21.72 -15.74
N LYS A 91 18.26 20.97 -14.85
CA LYS A 91 17.71 20.71 -13.53
C LYS A 91 17.92 21.96 -12.69
N ASP A 92 16.85 22.50 -12.11
CA ASP A 92 16.92 23.68 -11.25
C ASP A 92 16.77 23.25 -9.78
N PRO A 93 17.87 23.19 -8.99
CA PRO A 93 17.81 22.83 -7.58
C PRO A 93 17.34 23.98 -6.67
N ALA A 94 17.34 25.21 -7.18
CA ALA A 94 16.94 26.40 -6.42
C ALA A 94 15.42 26.50 -6.33
N ARG A 95 14.70 25.98 -7.33
CA ARG A 95 13.25 25.82 -7.28
C ARG A 95 12.84 24.68 -6.36
N ARG A 96 12.46 25.07 -5.15
CA ARG A 96 11.92 24.19 -4.12
C ARG A 96 10.40 24.29 -4.11
N GLY A 97 9.72 23.16 -4.31
CA GLY A 97 8.30 23.03 -3.97
C GLY A 97 8.07 23.03 -2.45
N ILE A 98 7.03 22.36 -1.99
CA ILE A 98 6.66 22.28 -0.57
C ILE A 98 7.76 21.61 0.29
N ALA A 99 8.60 20.75 -0.31
CA ALA A 99 9.71 20.09 0.39
C ALA A 99 11.02 20.89 0.26
N PRO A 100 11.61 21.40 1.36
CA PRO A 100 12.80 22.25 1.32
C PRO A 100 14.14 21.48 1.15
N ALA A 101 14.12 20.14 1.13
CA ALA A 101 15.30 19.30 1.00
C ALA A 101 15.01 18.03 0.18
N ASN A 102 16.05 17.50 -0.49
CA ASN A 102 15.98 16.19 -1.13
C ASN A 102 15.86 15.10 -0.05
N ILE A 103 14.63 14.64 0.21
CA ILE A 103 14.40 13.49 1.09
C ILE A 103 14.70 12.25 0.26
N LEU A 104 15.96 11.84 0.28
CA LEU A 104 16.38 10.57 -0.29
C LEU A 104 15.61 9.44 0.42
N PRO A 105 15.06 8.47 -0.30
CA PRO A 105 14.46 7.28 0.30
C PRO A 105 15.58 6.40 0.88
N TRP A 106 16.13 6.79 2.03
CA TRP A 106 17.13 6.02 2.75
C TRP A 106 16.45 4.78 3.35
N ASN A 107 16.89 3.58 2.94
CA ASN A 107 16.40 2.28 3.40
C ASN A 107 14.91 1.96 3.16
N ASP A 108 14.25 2.67 2.25
CA ASP A 108 12.88 2.33 1.84
C ASP A 108 12.88 1.54 0.51
N HIS A 109 12.59 0.24 0.60
CA HIS A 109 12.54 -0.68 -0.55
C HIS A 109 11.50 -0.26 -1.60
N GLN A 110 10.44 0.45 -1.19
CA GLN A 110 9.39 0.89 -2.11
C GLN A 110 9.59 2.33 -2.61
N GLY A 111 10.43 3.14 -1.93
CA GLY A 111 10.90 4.43 -2.45
C GLY A 111 9.88 5.59 -2.41
N GLY A 112 8.91 5.56 -1.51
CA GLY A 112 7.92 6.62 -1.36
C GLY A 112 8.39 7.68 -0.37
N SER A 113 8.64 8.91 -0.83
CA SER A 113 9.13 10.00 0.04
C SER A 113 8.03 10.97 0.47
N ILE A 114 7.03 11.23 -0.38
CA ILE A 114 5.96 12.20 -0.11
C ILE A 114 4.61 11.47 -0.11
N VAL A 115 3.86 11.60 0.99
CA VAL A 115 2.48 11.12 1.08
C VAL A 115 1.57 12.11 0.35
N VAL A 116 0.91 11.66 -0.71
CA VAL A 116 0.02 12.49 -1.53
C VAL A 116 -1.42 12.38 -1.08
N ALA A 117 -1.83 11.16 -0.74
CA ALA A 117 -3.19 10.89 -0.36
C ALA A 117 -3.26 9.75 0.66
N ARG A 118 -4.33 9.77 1.46
CA ARG A 118 -4.71 8.66 2.33
C ARG A 118 -6.18 8.37 2.09
N ARG A 119 -6.51 7.12 1.74
CA ARG A 119 -7.90 6.66 1.60
C ARG A 119 -8.21 5.55 2.59
N ILE A 120 -9.47 5.43 2.97
CA ILE A 120 -9.92 4.30 3.78
C ILE A 120 -10.04 3.09 2.86
N GLU A 121 -9.33 2.01 3.19
CA GLU A 121 -9.52 0.73 2.51
C GLU A 121 -10.71 0.04 3.18
N GLN A 122 -11.83 -0.02 2.47
CA GLN A 122 -13.10 -0.50 3.01
C GLN A 122 -13.13 -2.01 3.25
N THR A 123 -12.41 -2.80 2.43
CA THR A 123 -12.42 -4.27 2.46
C THR A 123 -11.72 -4.82 3.69
N GLU A 124 -10.48 -4.41 3.93
CA GLU A 124 -9.65 -4.67 5.10
C GLU A 124 -10.29 -4.08 6.34
N THR A 125 -10.82 -2.84 6.29
CA THR A 125 -11.59 -2.30 7.42
C THR A 125 -12.76 -3.22 7.77
N ALA A 126 -13.53 -3.68 6.77
CA ALA A 126 -14.62 -4.63 6.99
C ALA A 126 -14.14 -5.97 7.54
N LYS A 127 -13.00 -6.51 7.07
CA LYS A 127 -12.39 -7.73 7.63
C LYS A 127 -12.03 -7.55 9.10
N HIS A 128 -11.43 -6.43 9.49
CA HIS A 128 -11.09 -6.16 10.89
C HIS A 128 -12.33 -5.98 11.78
N VAL A 129 -13.38 -5.35 11.25
CA VAL A 129 -14.68 -5.23 11.95
C VAL A 129 -15.31 -6.61 12.13
N ASN A 130 -15.37 -7.42 11.08
CA ASN A 130 -15.96 -8.77 11.11
C ASN A 130 -15.17 -9.72 12.02
N ALA A 131 -13.84 -9.71 11.94
CA ALA A 131 -12.96 -10.50 12.81
C ALA A 131 -13.07 -10.10 14.29
N ARG A 132 -13.49 -8.86 14.58
CA ARG A 132 -13.84 -8.46 15.94
C ARG A 132 -15.23 -8.90 16.34
N ALA A 133 -16.22 -8.77 15.47
CA ALA A 133 -17.58 -9.21 15.76
C ALA A 133 -17.63 -10.71 16.10
N SER A 134 -16.77 -11.52 15.46
CA SER A 134 -16.63 -12.95 15.74
C SER A 134 -15.83 -13.28 17.01
N ARG A 135 -15.12 -12.31 17.63
CA ARG A 135 -14.48 -12.53 18.93
C ARG A 135 -15.56 -12.67 19.99
N LYS A 136 -15.66 -13.88 20.55
CA LYS A 136 -16.56 -14.17 21.68
C LYS A 136 -16.09 -13.38 22.89
N VAL A 137 -16.88 -12.40 23.32
CA VAL A 137 -16.69 -11.70 24.60
C VAL A 137 -17.97 -11.92 25.40
N GLY A 138 -17.88 -12.55 26.57
CA GLY A 138 -19.03 -12.80 27.43
C GLY A 138 -18.92 -14.06 28.29
N THR A 139 -19.65 -14.04 29.40
CA THR A 139 -19.76 -15.15 30.38
C THR A 139 -20.47 -16.35 29.76
N LEU A 140 -19.96 -17.56 29.99
CA LEU A 140 -20.29 -18.83 29.32
C LEU A 140 -21.72 -19.37 29.50
N ALA A 141 -22.62 -18.61 30.13
CA ALA A 141 -23.93 -19.08 30.55
C ALA A 141 -25.13 -18.48 29.77
N SER A 142 -24.91 -17.73 28.69
CA SER A 142 -26.00 -17.18 27.87
C SER A 142 -26.05 -17.82 26.48
N GLN A 143 -27.23 -18.21 26.01
CA GLN A 143 -27.53 -18.86 24.72
C GLN A 143 -27.16 -18.04 23.47
N HIS A 144 -26.57 -16.86 23.62
CA HIS A 144 -26.11 -16.00 22.52
C HIS A 144 -24.59 -15.84 22.54
N ILE A 145 -23.89 -16.95 22.31
CA ILE A 145 -22.43 -16.95 22.17
C ILE A 145 -22.09 -16.69 20.70
N GLY A 146 -21.73 -15.45 20.35
CA GLY A 146 -21.15 -15.18 19.03
C GLY A 146 -21.48 -13.83 18.39
N ASP A 147 -22.04 -12.88 19.12
CA ASP A 147 -22.22 -11.54 18.60
C ASP A 147 -21.51 -10.54 19.52
N GLY A 148 -20.31 -10.12 19.14
CA GLY A 148 -19.58 -9.03 19.79
C GLY A 148 -20.28 -7.67 19.68
N LEU A 149 -21.50 -7.61 19.12
CA LEU A 149 -22.43 -6.49 19.15
C LEU A 149 -23.66 -6.74 20.02
N SER A 150 -23.81 -7.93 20.61
CA SER A 150 -24.89 -8.19 21.57
C SER A 150 -24.51 -7.61 22.93
N ASN A 151 -24.63 -6.29 23.04
CA ASN A 151 -25.26 -5.75 24.24
C ASN A 151 -26.58 -6.51 24.36
N THR A 152 -26.60 -7.51 25.22
CA THR A 152 -27.82 -8.08 25.77
C THR A 152 -28.74 -6.92 26.08
N ARG A 153 -29.92 -6.93 25.46
CA ARG A 153 -30.96 -5.91 25.60
C ARG A 153 -31.61 -6.00 26.98
N ASP A 154 -30.81 -5.94 28.04
CA ASP A 154 -31.24 -5.67 29.40
C ASP A 154 -30.42 -4.53 30.02
N LEU A 155 -30.30 -3.43 29.26
CA LEU A 155 -29.98 -2.12 29.81
C LEU A 155 -31.28 -1.32 29.93
N THR A 156 -32.12 -1.71 30.89
CA THR A 156 -33.29 -0.92 31.31
C THR A 156 -32.88 0.34 32.10
N ARG A 157 -31.70 0.93 31.84
CA ARG A 157 -31.25 2.24 32.34
C ARG A 157 -30.25 2.91 31.36
N PRO A 158 -30.68 3.89 30.55
CA PRO A 158 -29.93 4.35 29.37
C PRO A 158 -28.79 5.36 29.64
N LYS A 159 -28.16 5.40 30.83
CA LYS A 159 -27.13 6.42 31.13
C LYS A 159 -25.90 6.02 31.96
N VAL A 160 -25.78 4.78 32.44
CA VAL A 160 -24.64 4.41 33.33
C VAL A 160 -23.68 3.36 32.74
N ALA A 161 -24.00 2.75 31.60
CA ALA A 161 -23.18 1.72 30.98
C ALA A 161 -21.90 2.25 30.29
N ASN A 162 -21.79 3.56 30.08
CA ASN A 162 -20.70 4.13 29.27
C ASN A 162 -19.50 4.66 30.09
N MET A 163 -19.48 4.47 31.42
CA MET A 163 -18.43 5.03 32.29
C MET A 163 -17.38 4.03 32.80
N PHE A 164 -17.60 2.73 32.59
CA PHE A 164 -16.65 1.66 32.98
C PHE A 164 -16.39 0.67 31.83
N ASP A 165 -16.67 1.06 30.59
CA ASP A 165 -16.26 0.29 29.43
C ASP A 165 -14.79 0.62 29.12
N VAL A 166 -13.87 -0.14 29.72
CA VAL A 166 -12.47 -0.28 29.25
C VAL A 166 -12.39 -1.17 27.99
N GLY A 167 -13.51 -1.34 27.29
CA GLY A 167 -13.63 -2.06 26.03
C GLY A 167 -12.74 -1.47 24.94
N PRO A 168 -12.18 -2.31 24.05
CA PRO A 168 -11.04 -1.90 23.24
C PRO A 168 -11.47 -0.96 22.11
N GLY A 169 -11.22 0.34 22.22
CA GLY A 169 -11.11 1.31 21.12
C GLY A 169 -12.36 1.56 20.26
N ASN A 170 -12.60 2.83 19.96
CA ASN A 170 -13.67 3.28 19.07
C ASN A 170 -13.54 2.65 17.67
N PRO A 171 -14.61 2.62 16.85
CA PRO A 171 -14.55 2.14 15.46
C PRO A 171 -13.45 2.82 14.62
N GLY A 172 -13.12 4.08 14.95
CA GLY A 172 -12.02 4.84 14.36
C GLY A 172 -10.65 4.19 14.55
N ASP A 173 -10.42 3.49 15.66
CA ASP A 173 -9.15 2.84 15.96
C ASP A 173 -8.89 1.60 15.08
N LYS A 174 -9.86 1.19 14.26
CA LYS A 174 -9.79 -0.02 13.41
C LYS A 174 -9.90 0.26 11.92
N THR A 175 -9.97 1.52 11.55
CA THR A 175 -10.06 1.91 10.15
C THR A 175 -8.69 1.69 9.51
N VAL A 176 -8.63 0.84 8.49
CA VAL A 176 -7.41 0.63 7.71
C VAL A 176 -7.31 1.73 6.68
N TYR A 177 -6.20 2.44 6.71
CA TYR A 177 -5.87 3.47 5.75
C TYR A 177 -4.87 2.96 4.74
N GLU A 178 -5.14 3.17 3.46
CA GLU A 178 -4.17 3.06 2.38
C GLU A 178 -3.53 4.44 2.15
N THR A 179 -2.25 4.53 2.48
CA THR A 179 -1.41 5.69 2.22
C THR A 179 -0.77 5.52 0.86
N ILE A 180 -0.99 6.51 -0.01
CA ILE A 180 -0.43 6.59 -1.36
C ILE A 180 0.71 7.60 -1.31
N SER A 181 1.93 7.14 -1.60
CA SER A 181 3.12 7.99 -1.65
C SER A 181 3.78 7.95 -3.02
N ILE A 182 4.35 9.10 -3.41
CA ILE A 182 5.13 9.29 -4.63
C ILE A 182 6.61 9.52 -4.29
N PRO A 183 7.53 9.22 -5.23
CA PRO A 183 8.91 9.67 -5.11
C PRO A 183 8.98 11.21 -5.21
N MET A 184 10.10 11.78 -4.76
CA MET A 184 10.28 13.23 -4.80
C MET A 184 10.35 13.69 -6.27
N PRO A 185 9.58 14.72 -6.67
CA PRO A 185 9.68 15.26 -8.01
C PRO A 185 11.04 15.93 -8.24
N ALA A 186 11.56 15.82 -9.46
CA ALA A 186 12.71 16.58 -9.91
C ALA A 186 12.25 17.76 -10.78
N TYR A 187 12.45 18.99 -10.29
CA TYR A 187 12.11 20.19 -11.05
C TYR A 187 13.12 20.42 -12.19
N VAL A 188 12.58 20.68 -13.37
CA VAL A 188 13.36 20.87 -14.60
C VAL A 188 12.84 22.10 -15.33
N THR A 189 13.77 22.87 -15.89
CA THR A 189 13.48 23.96 -16.82
C THR A 189 13.88 23.47 -18.20
N VAL A 190 12.92 23.39 -19.11
CA VAL A 190 13.13 22.92 -20.48
C VAL A 190 13.01 24.12 -21.42
N GLY A 191 14.07 24.38 -22.16
CA GLY A 191 14.11 25.43 -23.18
C GLY A 191 13.64 24.90 -24.52
N TYR A 192 12.64 25.55 -25.11
CA TYR A 192 12.13 25.28 -26.44
C TYR A 192 12.33 26.48 -27.34
N LYS A 193 12.60 26.21 -28.61
CA LYS A 193 12.67 27.20 -29.67
C LYS A 193 11.61 26.88 -30.69
N ILE A 194 10.68 27.80 -30.86
CA ILE A 194 9.70 27.77 -31.93
C ILE A 194 10.26 28.59 -33.07
N THR A 195 10.37 27.98 -34.25
CA THR A 195 10.72 28.67 -35.48
C THR A 195 9.51 28.70 -36.39
N ILE A 196 9.08 29.91 -36.75
CA ILE A 196 8.02 30.17 -37.72
C ILE A 196 8.69 30.52 -39.05
N GLN A 197 8.28 29.88 -40.14
CA GLN A 197 8.76 30.17 -41.48
C GLN A 197 7.57 30.50 -42.40
N THR A 198 7.65 31.62 -43.12
CA THR A 198 6.62 32.07 -44.05
C THR A 198 7.23 32.63 -45.34
N GLU A 199 6.46 32.65 -46.42
CA GLU A 199 6.85 33.29 -47.69
C GLU A 199 6.60 34.80 -47.67
N TYR A 200 5.57 35.22 -46.93
CA TYR A 200 5.13 36.62 -46.88
C TYR A 200 5.12 37.14 -45.45
N GLN A 201 5.44 38.42 -45.29
CA GLN A 201 5.39 39.11 -44.00
C GLN A 201 3.96 39.19 -43.42
N GLN A 202 2.93 39.28 -44.28
CA GLN A 202 1.53 39.28 -43.83
C GLN A 202 1.18 37.99 -43.08
N GLN A 203 1.61 36.83 -43.61
CA GLN A 203 1.44 35.53 -42.95
C GLN A 203 2.20 35.48 -41.63
N MET A 204 3.39 36.07 -41.56
CA MET A 204 4.17 36.13 -40.32
C MET A 204 3.42 36.92 -39.26
N ASN A 205 2.84 38.07 -39.62
CA ASN A 205 2.08 38.90 -38.69
C ASN A 205 0.81 38.18 -38.19
N ASP A 206 0.09 37.49 -39.09
CA ASP A 206 -1.09 36.68 -38.73
C ASP A 206 -0.73 35.62 -37.67
N ILE A 207 0.45 35.02 -37.76
CA ILE A 207 0.92 33.96 -36.85
C ILE A 207 1.50 34.54 -35.56
N ILE A 208 2.31 35.60 -35.59
CA ILE A 208 2.97 36.17 -34.40
C ILE A 208 1.96 36.87 -33.48
N THR A 209 0.96 37.56 -34.04
CA THR A 209 -0.03 38.31 -33.27
C THR A 209 -0.71 37.50 -32.15
N PRO A 210 -1.20 36.26 -32.38
CA PRO A 210 -1.78 35.44 -31.33
C PRO A 210 -0.80 34.97 -30.25
N PHE A 211 0.51 34.82 -30.54
CA PHE A 211 1.51 34.53 -29.50
C PHE A 211 1.61 35.69 -28.49
N ILE A 212 1.50 36.92 -28.98
CA ILE A 212 1.57 38.14 -28.16
C ILE A 212 0.23 38.36 -27.43
N SER A 213 -0.91 38.22 -28.13
CA SER A 213 -2.21 38.58 -27.57
C SER A 213 -2.76 37.54 -26.60
N LYS A 214 -2.51 36.24 -26.79
CA LYS A 214 -3.00 35.17 -25.89
C LYS A 214 -2.26 35.13 -24.55
N THR A 215 -0.98 35.49 -24.53
CA THR A 215 -0.19 35.61 -23.30
C THR A 215 -0.45 36.94 -22.59
N GLY A 216 -0.83 37.97 -23.36
CA GLY A 216 -1.16 39.29 -22.84
C GLY A 216 0.08 40.02 -22.34
N ASN A 217 -0.06 40.82 -21.28
CA ASN A 217 1.06 41.54 -20.68
C ASN A 217 1.93 40.63 -19.77
N ALA A 218 1.40 39.45 -19.40
CA ALA A 218 2.15 38.48 -18.63
C ALA A 218 2.89 37.53 -19.59
N ARG A 219 4.08 37.09 -19.19
CA ARG A 219 4.89 36.15 -19.98
C ARG A 219 4.50 34.69 -19.79
N ILE A 220 3.53 34.39 -18.93
CA ILE A 220 3.19 33.04 -18.47
C ILE A 220 1.94 32.51 -19.17
N PHE A 221 1.99 31.24 -19.56
CA PHE A 221 0.82 30.46 -19.93
C PHE A 221 0.93 29.05 -19.34
N MET A 222 -0.21 28.40 -19.15
CA MET A 222 -0.27 27.06 -18.55
C MET A 222 -0.45 26.04 -19.65
N CYS A 223 0.39 25.01 -19.69
CA CYS A 223 0.18 23.85 -20.56
C CYS A 223 -0.14 22.62 -19.71
N GLN A 224 -0.97 21.73 -20.26
CA GLN A 224 -1.46 20.55 -19.54
C GLN A 224 -1.35 19.30 -20.42
N SER A 225 -0.92 18.20 -19.82
CA SER A 225 -0.93 16.88 -20.46
C SER A 225 -0.99 15.81 -19.37
N ASP A 226 -1.74 14.72 -19.63
CA ASP A 226 -1.85 13.55 -18.74
C ASP A 226 -2.20 13.87 -17.28
N GLY A 227 -2.95 14.96 -17.04
CA GLY A 227 -3.33 15.41 -15.70
C GLY A 227 -2.24 16.17 -14.94
N HIS A 228 -1.10 16.44 -15.58
CA HIS A 228 -0.07 17.36 -15.10
C HIS A 228 -0.26 18.75 -15.71
N ARG A 229 0.14 19.77 -14.95
CA ARG A 229 0.11 21.16 -15.36
C ARG A 229 1.51 21.74 -15.20
N TYR A 230 1.99 22.38 -16.26
CA TYR A 230 3.29 23.01 -16.30
C TYR A 230 3.15 24.50 -16.59
N GLU A 231 4.10 25.28 -16.11
CA GLU A 231 4.14 26.73 -16.30
C GLU A 231 5.12 27.03 -17.43
N ALA A 232 4.64 27.65 -18.50
CA ALA A 232 5.45 27.99 -19.65
C ALA A 232 5.60 29.51 -19.76
N PHE A 233 6.81 29.95 -20.07
CA PHE A 233 7.18 31.34 -20.17
C PHE A 233 7.64 31.67 -21.58
N ILE A 234 6.99 32.62 -22.24
CA ILE A 234 7.44 33.16 -23.52
C ILE A 234 8.46 34.28 -23.26
N GLU A 235 9.55 34.31 -24.01
CA GLU A 235 10.49 35.44 -23.98
C GLU A 235 9.85 36.70 -24.62
N THR A 236 10.21 37.88 -24.10
CA THR A 236 9.63 39.15 -24.57
C THR A 236 10.17 39.57 -25.95
N SER A 237 11.33 39.04 -26.34
CA SER A 237 11.95 39.31 -27.63
C SER A 237 11.54 38.26 -28.66
N PHE A 238 10.91 38.69 -29.74
CA PHE A 238 10.64 37.88 -30.92
C PHE A 238 11.76 38.14 -31.93
N GLY A 239 12.63 37.15 -32.15
CA GLY A 239 13.72 37.27 -33.12
C GLY A 239 13.16 37.34 -34.54
N VAL A 240 13.64 38.26 -35.36
CA VAL A 240 13.24 38.38 -36.78
C VAL A 240 14.51 38.24 -37.63
N ASP A 241 14.64 37.10 -38.29
CA ASP A 241 15.74 36.79 -39.21
C ASP A 241 15.21 36.84 -40.65
N ASN A 242 15.68 37.81 -41.43
CA ASN A 242 15.23 38.00 -42.81
C ASN A 242 16.41 37.82 -43.78
N ASN A 243 16.24 36.95 -44.77
CA ASN A 243 17.22 36.77 -45.86
C ASN A 243 17.10 37.87 -46.94
N ILE A 244 16.96 39.14 -46.51
CA ILE A 244 16.76 40.31 -47.41
C ILE A 244 18.09 40.96 -47.81
N ALA A 245 19.18 40.71 -47.07
CA ALA A 245 20.44 41.44 -47.23
C ALA A 245 21.31 40.98 -48.41
N THR A 246 21.03 39.83 -49.02
CA THR A 246 21.74 39.29 -50.18
C THR A 246 20.85 39.37 -51.41
N LEU A 247 21.30 40.10 -52.43
CA LEU A 247 20.66 40.21 -53.76
C LEU A 247 20.79 38.91 -54.59
N GLU A 248 21.03 37.78 -53.94
CA GLU A 248 21.15 36.48 -54.61
C GLU A 248 19.76 35.92 -54.93
N GLU A 249 19.65 35.14 -56.01
CA GLU A 249 18.44 34.51 -56.54
C GLU A 249 17.82 33.44 -55.62
N GLU A 250 18.07 33.48 -54.31
CA GLU A 250 17.38 32.62 -53.34
C GLU A 250 15.97 33.13 -53.04
N ASP A 251 15.02 32.19 -52.94
CA ASP A 251 13.64 32.47 -52.60
C ASP A 251 13.52 33.21 -51.26
N ARG A 252 12.76 34.31 -51.27
CA ARG A 252 12.54 35.15 -50.08
C ARG A 252 11.73 34.38 -49.04
N SER A 253 12.38 33.99 -47.94
CA SER A 253 11.72 33.41 -46.76
C SER A 253 11.90 34.31 -45.54
N PHE A 254 10.83 34.43 -44.75
CA PHE A 254 10.82 35.13 -43.48
C PHE A 254 10.87 34.10 -42.35
N LYS A 255 11.81 34.26 -41.43
CA LYS A 255 11.98 33.38 -40.28
C LYS A 255 11.87 34.19 -39.00
N SER A 256 11.01 33.75 -38.08
CA SER A 256 10.97 34.32 -36.73
C SER A 256 11.19 33.21 -35.72
N THR A 257 11.95 33.53 -34.67
CA THR A 257 12.27 32.60 -33.59
C THR A 257 11.66 33.12 -32.29
N ILE A 258 11.00 32.21 -31.57
CA ILE A 258 10.37 32.46 -30.29
C ILE A 258 10.94 31.45 -29.30
N ASP A 259 11.60 31.95 -28.28
CA ASP A 259 12.12 31.11 -27.21
C ASP A 259 11.07 30.99 -26.09
N ILE A 260 10.81 29.76 -25.68
CA ILE A 260 9.88 29.41 -24.60
C ILE A 260 10.63 28.60 -23.55
N LYS A 261 10.43 28.91 -22.28
CA LYS A 261 10.94 28.13 -21.16
C LYS A 261 9.77 27.48 -20.45
N VAL A 262 9.73 26.15 -20.43
CA VAL A 262 8.71 25.40 -19.70
C VAL A 262 9.31 24.91 -18.40
N GLU A 263 8.65 25.26 -17.31
CA GLU A 263 8.99 24.85 -15.96
C GLU A 263 8.10 23.68 -15.58
N GLY A 264 8.75 22.53 -15.47
CA GLY A 264 8.11 21.27 -15.21
C GLY A 264 8.70 20.57 -14.00
N TYR A 265 8.09 19.44 -13.69
CA TYR A 265 8.57 18.53 -12.67
C TYR A 265 8.48 17.12 -13.24
N LEU A 266 9.51 16.31 -13.04
CA LEU A 266 9.51 14.89 -13.42
C LEU A 266 9.20 14.04 -12.20
N ILE A 267 8.38 13.00 -12.39
CA ILE A 267 7.99 12.07 -11.32
C ILE A 267 8.30 10.64 -11.77
N GLY A 268 9.23 10.00 -11.06
CA GLY A 268 9.69 8.65 -11.35
C GLY A 268 10.73 8.60 -12.47
N ASP A 269 11.28 7.40 -12.72
CA ASP A 269 12.40 7.18 -13.65
C ASP A 269 11.94 6.50 -14.96
N GLY A 270 10.65 6.60 -15.28
CA GLY A 270 10.07 6.05 -16.51
C GLY A 270 10.18 4.51 -16.62
N PRO A 271 10.68 3.97 -17.75
CA PRO A 271 10.92 2.52 -17.91
C PRO A 271 12.13 2.02 -17.12
N ASN A 272 13.01 2.91 -16.67
CA ASN A 272 14.25 2.56 -15.95
C ASN A 272 14.04 2.49 -14.43
N GLN A 273 12.80 2.64 -13.95
CA GLN A 273 12.49 2.61 -12.54
C GLN A 273 12.42 1.17 -12.02
N GLU A 274 13.36 0.77 -11.16
CA GLU A 274 13.34 -0.54 -10.48
C GLU A 274 12.23 -0.64 -9.42
N ARG A 275 11.81 0.49 -8.87
CA ARG A 275 10.83 0.60 -7.78
C ARG A 275 9.43 0.91 -8.31
N PRO A 276 8.36 0.48 -7.60
CA PRO A 276 6.99 0.78 -8.04
C PRO A 276 6.74 2.29 -8.08
N ARG A 277 6.12 2.73 -9.18
CA ARG A 277 5.83 4.15 -9.47
C ARG A 277 4.96 4.81 -8.40
N ILE A 278 4.01 4.04 -7.86
CA ILE A 278 3.12 4.46 -6.78
C ILE A 278 3.27 3.43 -5.67
N VAL A 279 3.65 3.89 -4.49
CA VAL A 279 3.74 3.04 -3.31
C VAL A 279 2.44 3.13 -2.54
N LYS A 280 1.77 1.99 -2.41
CA LYS A 280 0.54 1.85 -1.63
C LYS A 280 0.89 1.09 -0.36
N ARG A 281 0.66 1.71 0.80
CA ARG A 281 0.88 1.10 2.12
C ARG A 281 -0.39 1.11 2.92
N GLN A 282 -0.72 -0.03 3.50
CA GLN A 282 -1.82 -0.13 4.44
C GLN A 282 -1.32 0.15 5.86
N SER A 283 -2.13 0.83 6.67
CA SER A 283 -1.84 1.02 8.09
C SER A 283 -1.90 -0.33 8.81
N ALA A 284 -0.86 -0.67 9.57
CA ALA A 284 -0.86 -1.87 10.39
C ALA A 284 -1.77 -1.68 11.60
N LEU A 285 -2.73 -2.60 11.79
CA LEU A 285 -3.49 -2.69 13.03
C LEU A 285 -2.73 -3.56 14.02
N LEU A 286 -2.24 -3.00 15.12
CA LEU A 286 -1.60 -3.78 16.18
C LEU A 286 -2.67 -4.56 16.95
N ALA A 287 -2.78 -5.85 16.69
CA ALA A 287 -3.57 -6.75 17.50
C ALA A 287 -2.67 -7.33 18.60
N ILE A 288 -2.82 -6.85 19.83
CA ILE A 288 -2.20 -7.48 21.00
C ILE A 288 -2.99 -8.78 21.25
N ALA A 289 -2.34 -9.94 21.06
CA ALA A 289 -2.85 -11.22 21.50
C ALA A 289 -2.63 -11.33 23.02
N SER A 290 -3.71 -11.48 23.78
CA SER A 290 -3.62 -11.61 25.23
C SER A 290 -3.32 -13.06 25.59
N GLU A 291 -2.16 -13.36 26.18
CA GLU A 291 -1.82 -14.73 26.62
C GLU A 291 -2.81 -15.29 27.68
N ARG A 292 -3.56 -14.41 28.34
CA ARG A 292 -4.56 -14.71 29.36
C ARG A 292 -5.86 -13.91 29.15
N THR A 293 -6.99 -14.57 29.36
CA THR A 293 -8.35 -13.99 29.30
C THR A 293 -9.02 -14.15 30.65
N VAL A 294 -9.54 -13.05 31.21
CA VAL A 294 -10.26 -13.08 32.49
C VAL A 294 -11.74 -13.39 32.23
N ILE A 295 -12.26 -14.44 32.85
CA ILE A 295 -13.68 -14.79 32.82
C ILE A 295 -14.21 -14.79 34.25
N SER A 296 -15.21 -13.96 34.54
CA SER A 296 -15.83 -13.84 35.86
C SER A 296 -14.83 -13.61 37.01
N GLY A 297 -13.80 -12.78 36.78
CA GLY A 297 -12.77 -12.47 37.78
C GLY A 297 -11.65 -13.51 37.93
N VAL A 298 -11.66 -14.57 37.12
CA VAL A 298 -10.65 -15.64 37.12
C VAL A 298 -9.84 -15.60 35.82
N GLU A 299 -8.51 -15.58 35.91
CA GLU A 299 -7.63 -15.61 34.73
C GLU A 299 -7.53 -17.02 34.13
N PHE A 300 -7.77 -17.16 32.83
CA PHE A 300 -7.58 -18.39 32.08
C PHE A 300 -6.55 -18.21 30.96
N PRO A 301 -5.70 -19.20 30.67
CA PRO A 301 -4.90 -19.21 29.45
C PRO A 301 -5.80 -19.18 28.21
N GLU A 302 -5.52 -18.33 27.23
CA GLU A 302 -6.39 -18.17 26.05
C GLU A 302 -6.61 -19.50 25.31
N LYS A 303 -5.55 -20.32 25.20
CA LYS A 303 -5.60 -21.65 24.58
C LYS A 303 -6.59 -22.60 25.28
N PHE A 304 -6.71 -22.52 26.61
CA PHE A 304 -7.64 -23.36 27.39
C PHE A 304 -9.10 -22.98 27.12
N VAL A 305 -9.39 -21.68 27.00
CA VAL A 305 -10.74 -21.18 26.66
C VAL A 305 -11.14 -21.57 25.23
N GLN A 306 -10.18 -21.58 24.30
CA GLN A 306 -10.43 -21.92 22.90
C GLN A 306 -10.68 -23.43 22.67
N THR A 307 -10.01 -24.31 23.40
CA THR A 307 -10.12 -25.76 23.23
C THR A 307 -11.17 -26.42 24.13
N SER A 308 -11.56 -25.76 25.22
CA SER A 308 -12.53 -26.32 26.17
C SER A 308 -13.97 -26.09 25.71
N SER A 309 -14.83 -27.09 25.92
CA SER A 309 -16.25 -26.94 25.64
C SER A 309 -16.91 -25.93 26.61
N PRO A 310 -17.98 -25.24 26.21
CA PRO A 310 -18.67 -24.27 27.07
C PRO A 310 -19.07 -24.84 28.44
N SER A 311 -19.43 -26.12 28.48
CA SER A 311 -19.79 -26.85 29.72
C SER A 311 -18.61 -27.02 30.68
N VAL A 312 -17.40 -27.23 30.17
CA VAL A 312 -16.17 -27.38 30.98
C VAL A 312 -15.79 -26.06 31.61
N ILE A 313 -15.90 -24.95 30.88
CA ILE A 313 -15.50 -23.65 31.44
C ILE A 313 -16.57 -23.15 32.43
N ALA A 314 -17.86 -23.42 32.17
CA ALA A 314 -18.94 -23.11 33.10
C ALA A 314 -18.84 -23.90 34.41
N SER A 315 -18.45 -25.19 34.37
CA SER A 315 -18.26 -25.99 35.58
C SER A 315 -17.08 -25.50 36.43
N VAL A 316 -15.98 -25.07 35.79
CA VAL A 316 -14.83 -24.48 36.49
C VAL A 316 -15.21 -23.16 37.17
N ILE A 317 -15.97 -22.29 36.49
CA ILE A 317 -16.42 -21.01 37.07
C ILE A 317 -17.40 -21.22 38.22
N GLN A 318 -18.35 -22.15 38.07
CA GLN A 318 -19.30 -22.49 39.14
C GLN A 318 -18.59 -23.02 40.39
N HIS A 319 -17.53 -23.81 40.21
CA HIS A 319 -16.73 -24.33 41.32
C HIS A 319 -15.85 -23.25 42.00
N VAL A 320 -15.32 -22.27 41.25
CA VAL A 320 -14.58 -21.15 41.84
C VAL A 320 -15.49 -20.18 42.59
N LEU A 321 -16.74 -19.99 42.14
CA LEU A 321 -17.70 -19.05 42.75
C LEU A 321 -18.53 -19.66 43.91
N HIS A 322 -18.76 -20.98 43.94
CA HIS A 322 -19.61 -21.64 44.95
C HIS A 322 -18.83 -22.55 45.91
N ALA A 323 -17.70 -22.08 46.42
CA ALA A 323 -17.05 -22.68 47.58
C ALA A 323 -17.82 -22.40 48.88
N HIS A 324 -19.14 -22.67 48.93
CA HIS A 324 -19.91 -22.67 50.17
C HIS A 324 -20.93 -23.82 50.15
N GLY A 325 -20.58 -24.89 50.87
CA GLY A 325 -21.54 -25.74 51.58
C GLY A 325 -22.52 -26.54 50.73
N GLY A 326 -22.03 -27.52 49.96
CA GLY A 326 -22.88 -28.54 49.38
C GLY A 326 -22.04 -29.64 48.78
N GLY A 327 -21.87 -30.75 49.53
CA GLY A 327 -21.07 -31.90 49.13
C GLY A 327 -21.53 -32.46 47.79
N THR A 328 -20.84 -32.05 46.73
CA THR A 328 -20.88 -32.68 45.43
C THR A 328 -19.67 -33.60 45.39
N ASP A 329 -19.86 -34.89 45.06
CA ASP A 329 -18.76 -35.83 44.98
C ASP A 329 -17.77 -35.35 43.91
N THR A 330 -16.62 -34.82 44.38
CA THR A 330 -15.62 -34.18 43.54
C THR A 330 -14.55 -35.16 43.07
N SER A 331 -14.71 -36.46 43.37
CA SER A 331 -13.77 -37.52 43.02
C SER A 331 -13.54 -37.68 41.50
N GLN A 332 -14.41 -37.11 40.66
CA GLN A 332 -14.33 -37.20 39.19
C GLN A 332 -13.72 -35.96 38.49
N PHE A 333 -13.55 -34.83 39.20
CA PHE A 333 -13.10 -33.58 38.58
C PHE A 333 -11.56 -33.44 38.62
N ILE A 334 -10.97 -32.96 37.53
CA ILE A 334 -9.54 -32.63 37.44
C ILE A 334 -9.36 -31.17 37.89
N LYS A 335 -8.65 -30.96 38.98
CA LYS A 335 -8.28 -29.63 39.51
C LYS A 335 -6.95 -29.19 38.90
N LEU A 336 -6.66 -27.88 38.92
CA LEU A 336 -5.36 -27.36 38.48
C LEU A 336 -4.20 -27.97 39.28
N THR A 337 -4.41 -28.28 40.56
CA THR A 337 -3.44 -28.96 41.45
C THR A 337 -3.16 -30.43 41.08
N ASP A 338 -3.99 -31.01 40.21
CA ASP A 338 -3.87 -32.39 39.76
C ASP A 338 -3.01 -32.50 38.50
N TYR A 339 -2.72 -31.37 37.84
CA TYR A 339 -1.75 -31.34 36.74
C TYR A 339 -0.33 -31.31 37.31
N VAL A 340 0.46 -32.30 36.91
CA VAL A 340 1.90 -32.36 37.15
C VAL A 340 2.60 -32.08 35.83
N VAL A 341 3.45 -31.07 35.83
CA VAL A 341 4.23 -30.65 34.65
C VAL A 341 5.70 -30.66 35.03
N GLY A 342 6.52 -31.32 34.22
CA GLY A 342 7.97 -31.29 34.36
C GLY A 342 8.54 -32.19 35.46
N GLU A 343 7.86 -33.29 35.81
CA GLU A 343 8.36 -34.21 36.84
C GLU A 343 9.47 -35.10 36.28
N THR A 344 10.57 -35.24 37.01
CA THR A 344 11.57 -36.30 36.76
C THR A 344 11.20 -37.52 37.61
N PRO A 345 10.87 -38.67 36.98
CA PRO A 345 10.43 -39.85 37.70
C PRO A 345 11.60 -40.47 38.48
N SER A 346 11.29 -41.12 39.59
CA SER A 346 12.31 -41.77 40.43
C SER A 346 12.77 -43.11 39.82
N GLY A 347 14.09 -43.32 39.80
CA GLY A 347 14.73 -44.51 39.24
C GLY A 347 16.15 -44.16 38.79
N ALA A 348 17.08 -45.10 38.88
CA ALA A 348 18.43 -44.90 38.34
C ALA A 348 18.39 -45.01 36.82
N MET A 349 18.96 -44.04 36.10
CA MET A 349 19.19 -44.14 34.66
C MET A 349 20.61 -44.70 34.48
N ASN A 350 20.70 -46.00 34.16
CA ASN A 350 21.96 -46.74 34.17
C ASN A 350 22.11 -47.68 32.97
N GLY A 351 21.30 -47.49 31.92
CA GLY A 351 21.27 -48.33 30.72
C GLY A 351 20.69 -49.73 30.92
N SER A 352 20.23 -50.09 32.13
CA SER A 352 19.61 -51.39 32.41
C SER A 352 18.27 -51.30 33.14
N ASN A 353 17.98 -50.21 33.85
CA ASN A 353 16.73 -50.03 34.56
C ASN A 353 15.62 -49.55 33.59
N THR A 354 14.59 -50.36 33.42
CA THR A 354 13.43 -50.05 32.58
C THR A 354 12.23 -49.54 33.38
N THR A 355 12.29 -49.58 34.72
CA THR A 355 11.17 -49.22 35.59
C THR A 355 11.43 -47.93 36.36
N PHE A 356 10.49 -47.00 36.24
CA PHE A 356 10.54 -45.69 36.89
C PHE A 356 9.24 -45.45 37.66
N THR A 357 9.30 -44.70 38.76
CA THR A 357 8.14 -44.45 39.63
C THR A 357 7.82 -42.96 39.72
N LEU A 358 6.56 -42.62 39.43
CA LEU A 358 5.98 -41.29 39.56
C LEU A 358 5.62 -40.97 41.02
N ALA A 359 5.65 -39.69 41.37
CA ALA A 359 5.32 -39.21 42.72
C ALA A 359 3.83 -39.39 43.09
N ALA A 360 2.96 -39.56 42.11
CA ALA A 360 1.54 -39.82 42.28
C ALA A 360 1.01 -40.72 41.17
N ALA A 361 -0.06 -41.49 41.46
CA ALA A 361 -0.68 -42.34 40.45
C ALA A 361 -1.20 -41.49 39.29
N ALA A 362 -0.84 -41.83 38.06
CA ALA A 362 -1.32 -41.14 36.88
C ALA A 362 -2.70 -41.65 36.48
N ARG A 363 -3.51 -40.75 35.91
CA ARG A 363 -4.76 -41.12 35.25
C ARG A 363 -4.43 -41.74 33.89
N ASP A 364 -5.06 -42.87 33.60
CA ASP A 364 -4.82 -43.66 32.38
C ASP A 364 -4.98 -42.78 31.12
N GLY A 365 -4.01 -42.84 30.21
CA GLY A 365 -4.00 -42.08 28.95
C GLY A 365 -3.68 -40.57 29.07
N THR A 366 -3.19 -40.09 30.22
CA THR A 366 -2.81 -38.67 30.40
C THR A 366 -1.30 -38.43 30.47
N VAL A 367 -0.49 -39.49 30.43
CA VAL A 367 0.96 -39.41 30.61
C VAL A 367 1.63 -39.05 29.29
N SER A 368 2.49 -38.05 29.32
CA SER A 368 3.37 -37.69 28.21
C SER A 368 4.81 -37.65 28.72
N ILE A 369 5.67 -38.48 28.12
CA ILE A 369 7.09 -38.59 28.49
C ILE A 369 7.94 -37.95 27.39
N GLN A 370 8.92 -37.17 27.80
CA GLN A 370 9.98 -36.64 26.96
C GLN A 370 11.31 -37.25 27.39
N HIS A 371 12.01 -37.87 26.44
CA HIS A 371 13.37 -38.39 26.61
C HIS A 371 14.31 -37.58 25.73
N ASN A 372 15.25 -36.85 26.36
CA ASN A 372 16.18 -35.93 25.69
C ASN A 372 15.50 -34.95 24.70
N GLY A 373 14.26 -34.54 25.02
CA GLY A 373 13.46 -33.62 24.21
C GLY A 373 12.58 -34.28 23.14
N LEU A 374 12.65 -35.60 22.95
CA LEU A 374 11.76 -36.36 22.06
C LEU A 374 10.54 -36.86 22.84
N THR A 375 9.33 -36.59 22.34
CA THR A 375 8.10 -37.13 22.92
C THR A 375 7.93 -38.61 22.54
N LEU A 376 7.81 -39.47 23.53
CA LEU A 376 7.64 -40.91 23.36
C LEU A 376 6.16 -41.30 23.24
N LYS A 377 5.90 -42.47 22.66
CA LYS A 377 4.54 -43.02 22.45
C LYS A 377 4.19 -44.11 23.47
N GLU A 378 3.03 -43.98 24.09
CA GLU A 378 2.46 -44.97 25.02
C GLU A 378 1.87 -46.18 24.27
N GLY A 379 2.16 -47.41 24.73
CA GLY A 379 1.58 -48.65 24.22
C GLY A 379 2.40 -49.91 24.54
N SER A 380 1.76 -51.08 24.57
CA SER A 380 2.43 -52.37 24.85
C SER A 380 3.49 -52.75 23.82
N ASP A 381 3.31 -52.30 22.58
CA ASP A 381 4.25 -52.47 21.46
C ASP A 381 4.87 -51.12 21.04
N SER A 382 4.95 -50.16 21.96
CA SER A 382 5.49 -48.81 21.73
C SER A 382 6.61 -48.50 22.74
N ASP A 383 6.98 -47.23 22.88
CA ASP A 383 8.20 -46.82 23.60
C ASP A 383 8.11 -47.01 25.12
N PHE A 384 6.90 -46.92 25.69
CA PHE A 384 6.67 -47.15 27.12
C PHE A 384 5.22 -47.57 27.43
N THR A 385 5.05 -48.15 28.62
CA THR A 385 3.74 -48.46 29.22
C THR A 385 3.65 -47.84 30.61
N VAL A 386 2.43 -47.49 31.04
CA VAL A 386 2.16 -46.95 32.37
C VAL A 386 1.16 -47.82 33.10
N SER A 387 1.44 -48.11 34.38
CA SER A 387 0.51 -48.74 35.30
C SER A 387 0.50 -48.00 36.64
N SER A 388 -0.56 -47.22 36.89
CA SER A 388 -0.71 -46.40 38.10
C SER A 388 0.46 -45.42 38.30
N GLN A 389 1.43 -45.75 39.17
CA GLN A 389 2.62 -44.92 39.44
C GLN A 389 3.84 -45.38 38.64
N THR A 390 3.79 -46.57 38.05
CA THR A 390 4.96 -47.20 37.44
C THR A 390 4.98 -46.95 35.95
N ILE A 391 6.09 -46.42 35.45
CA ILE A 391 6.42 -46.34 34.03
C ILE A 391 7.38 -47.51 33.74
N THR A 392 7.06 -48.27 32.70
CA THR A 392 7.94 -49.30 32.17
C THR A 392 8.33 -48.93 30.75
N MET A 393 9.59 -48.56 30.56
CA MET A 393 10.17 -48.22 29.27
C MET A 393 10.50 -49.49 28.47
N ALA A 394 10.34 -49.45 27.16
CA ALA A 394 10.74 -50.54 26.27
C ALA A 394 12.28 -50.66 26.16
N GLU A 395 12.98 -49.52 26.21
CA GLU A 395 14.43 -49.41 26.22
C GLU A 395 14.89 -48.63 27.46
N ALA A 396 15.94 -49.10 28.13
CA ALA A 396 16.43 -48.47 29.36
C ALA A 396 17.27 -47.22 29.03
N PRO A 397 16.98 -46.05 29.61
CA PRO A 397 17.77 -44.83 29.39
C PRO A 397 19.19 -44.98 29.97
N GLU A 398 20.17 -44.40 29.27
CA GLU A 398 21.59 -44.44 29.63
C GLU A 398 21.92 -43.43 30.75
N ASP A 399 23.11 -43.58 31.36
CA ASP A 399 23.58 -42.63 32.36
C ASP A 399 23.81 -41.25 31.72
N GLY A 400 23.20 -40.21 32.30
CA GLY A 400 23.22 -38.85 31.76
C GLY A 400 22.02 -38.45 30.89
N ASP A 401 21.09 -39.37 30.61
CA ASP A 401 19.84 -39.04 29.94
C ASP A 401 18.89 -38.19 30.80
N ASN A 402 17.98 -37.45 30.15
CA ASN A 402 16.96 -36.66 30.82
C ASN A 402 15.56 -37.17 30.47
N LEU A 403 14.81 -37.57 31.50
CA LEU A 403 13.40 -37.95 31.42
C LEU A 403 12.53 -36.93 32.13
N ILE A 404 11.57 -36.38 31.39
CA ILE A 404 10.59 -35.43 31.88
C ILE A 404 9.19 -35.98 31.61
N VAL A 405 8.33 -35.98 32.63
CA VAL A 405 6.98 -36.52 32.55
C VAL A 405 5.96 -35.45 32.91
N ASN A 406 4.90 -35.38 32.11
CA ASN A 406 3.71 -34.56 32.36
C ASN A 406 2.50 -35.49 32.47
N TYR A 407 1.67 -35.33 33.49
CA TYR A 407 0.49 -36.17 33.68
C TYR A 407 -0.56 -35.53 34.60
N VAL A 408 -1.75 -36.12 34.62
CA VAL A 408 -2.81 -35.75 35.57
C VAL A 408 -2.89 -36.81 36.66
N LYS A 409 -2.89 -36.38 37.93
CA LYS A 409 -3.03 -37.28 39.09
C LYS A 409 -4.37 -38.01 39.04
N ARG A 410 -4.36 -39.30 39.40
CA ARG A 410 -5.55 -40.12 39.61
C ARG A 410 -6.15 -39.73 40.96
N ASN A 411 -7.40 -39.28 40.94
CA ASN A 411 -8.12 -38.95 42.17
C ASN A 411 -8.30 -40.22 43.01
N SER A 412 -7.97 -40.13 44.31
CA SER A 412 -8.31 -41.18 45.28
C SER A 412 -9.83 -41.27 45.35
N THR A 413 -10.37 -42.47 45.09
CA THR A 413 -11.80 -42.75 45.18
C THR A 413 -12.25 -42.72 46.63
#